data_AF-A0A971I7Q7-F1
#
_entry.id   AF-A0A971I7Q7-F1
#
_cell.length_a   1.000
_cell.length_b   1.000
_cell.length_c   1.000
_cell.angle_alpha   90.00
_cell.angle_beta   90.00
_cell.angle_gamma   90.00
#
_symmetry.space_group_name_H-M   'P 1'
#
loop_
_entity.id
_entity.type
_entity.pdbx_description
1 polymer ?
#
loop_
_entity_poly.entity_id
_entity_poly.type
_entity_poly.pdbx_seq_one_letter_code
_entity_poly.pdbx_strand_id
1 'polypeptide(L)'
;MFRWYEEAKSVYERDPAARSVWQVIFQYPGYKAVRRHRRAHWFHKKGLFFIARAISERTRRKTGIEIHPGAKIGKCLFIDHGTGVVIGETAEIGDYCTIYHGVTLGGTGKEKGRKRHPTIGNNVLIGAGAKILGPFKVGDNSKIGANAVVTGEVEPNTTVVGVPGRAVKRAGEKIRPSFELDQIHNPDPVSQEFCRLRNEIEQLKKMIMKYEGALSDMKNIMVSVPDCGDGDSDQKAKE
;
A
#
# COMPACT_ATOMS: atom_id res chain seq x y z
N MET A 1 -6.35 -8.68 33.63
CA MET A 1 -7.56 -8.92 32.81
C MET A 1 -7.24 -10.01 31.79
N PHE A 2 -8.19 -10.87 31.41
CA PHE A 2 -7.87 -11.97 30.49
C PHE A 2 -7.64 -11.45 29.07
N ARG A 3 -6.52 -11.82 28.43
CA ARG A 3 -6.14 -11.40 27.07
C ARG A 3 -7.26 -11.52 26.03
N TRP A 4 -8.09 -12.57 26.12
CA TRP A 4 -9.18 -12.80 25.18
C TRP A 4 -10.30 -11.75 25.30
N TYR A 5 -10.51 -11.20 26.49
CA TYR A 5 -11.47 -10.15 26.73
C TYR A 5 -10.96 -8.80 26.22
N GLU A 6 -9.68 -8.50 26.43
CA GLU A 6 -9.03 -7.30 25.87
C GLU A 6 -9.07 -7.28 24.34
N GLU A 7 -8.79 -8.43 23.70
CA GLU A 7 -8.90 -8.56 22.24
C GLU A 7 -10.36 -8.34 21.76
N ALA A 8 -11.37 -8.87 22.49
CA ALA A 8 -12.77 -8.66 22.15
C ALA A 8 -13.22 -7.20 22.37
N LYS A 9 -12.77 -6.58 23.47
CA LYS A 9 -13.03 -5.18 23.79
C LYS A 9 -12.45 -4.26 22.72
N SER A 10 -11.23 -4.53 22.26
CA SER A 10 -10.58 -3.76 21.20
C SER A 10 -11.31 -3.87 19.84
N VAL A 11 -11.96 -5.00 19.56
CA VAL A 11 -12.82 -5.13 18.37
C VAL A 11 -14.11 -4.33 18.56
N TYR A 12 -14.75 -4.43 19.73
CA TYR A 12 -15.93 -3.64 20.06
C TYR A 12 -15.68 -2.12 19.96
N GLU A 13 -14.52 -1.63 20.43
CA GLU A 13 -14.15 -0.21 20.36
C GLU A 13 -13.89 0.28 18.93
N ARG A 14 -13.56 -0.62 17.99
CA ARG A 14 -13.23 -0.28 16.60
C ARG A 14 -14.36 -0.53 15.62
N ASP A 15 -15.31 -1.40 15.93
CA ASP A 15 -16.43 -1.70 15.03
C ASP A 15 -17.69 -0.94 15.47
N PRO A 16 -18.15 0.08 14.70
CA PRO A 16 -19.37 0.81 15.01
C PRO A 16 -20.64 -0.07 15.02
N ALA A 17 -20.62 -1.23 14.37
CA ALA A 17 -21.76 -2.15 14.33
C ALA A 17 -21.85 -3.05 15.58
N ALA A 18 -20.78 -3.14 16.38
CA ALA A 18 -20.75 -3.98 17.57
C ALA A 18 -21.59 -3.37 18.69
N ARG A 19 -22.62 -4.09 19.15
CA ARG A 19 -23.51 -3.64 20.23
C ARG A 19 -23.00 -4.00 21.63
N SER A 20 -22.11 -4.99 21.74
CA SER A 20 -21.49 -5.39 23.01
C SER A 20 -20.24 -6.25 22.80
N VAL A 21 -19.38 -6.31 23.81
CA VAL A 21 -18.22 -7.22 23.84
C VAL A 21 -18.65 -8.69 23.75
N TRP A 22 -19.79 -9.05 24.34
CA TRP A 22 -20.34 -10.41 24.26
C TRP A 22 -20.77 -10.79 22.85
N GLN A 23 -21.35 -9.85 22.09
CA GLN A 23 -21.68 -10.06 20.69
C GLN A 23 -20.42 -10.39 19.89
N VAL A 24 -19.32 -9.65 20.11
CA VAL A 24 -18.03 -9.93 19.47
C VAL A 24 -17.56 -11.35 19.81
N ILE A 25 -17.56 -11.73 21.08
CA ILE A 25 -17.09 -13.05 21.53
C ILE A 25 -17.88 -14.18 20.87
N PHE A 26 -19.21 -14.08 20.85
CA PHE A 26 -20.08 -15.18 20.44
C PHE A 26 -20.45 -15.17 18.96
N GLN A 27 -20.41 -14.03 18.27
CA GLN A 27 -20.94 -13.91 16.91
C GLN A 27 -19.86 -13.60 15.88
N TYR A 28 -18.75 -12.94 16.24
CA TYR A 28 -17.80 -12.46 15.24
C TYR A 28 -16.89 -13.58 14.71
N PRO A 29 -16.91 -13.89 13.40
CA PRO A 29 -16.07 -14.93 12.82
C PRO A 29 -14.58 -14.57 12.88
N GLY A 30 -14.23 -13.29 12.68
CA GLY A 30 -12.86 -12.78 12.78
C GLY A 30 -12.22 -13.04 14.13
N TYR A 31 -12.92 -12.66 15.21
CA TYR A 31 -12.47 -12.90 16.58
C TYR A 31 -12.28 -14.41 16.86
N LYS A 32 -13.26 -15.24 16.48
CA LYS A 32 -13.17 -16.70 16.64
C LYS A 32 -11.98 -17.29 15.86
N ALA A 33 -11.69 -16.79 14.66
CA ALA A 33 -10.58 -17.27 13.85
C ALA A 33 -9.23 -16.96 14.49
N VAL A 34 -9.02 -15.73 14.97
CA VAL A 34 -7.78 -15.35 15.67
C VAL A 34 -7.58 -16.21 16.93
N ARG A 35 -8.62 -16.40 17.74
CA ARG A 35 -8.57 -17.26 18.94
C ARG A 35 -8.20 -18.71 18.63
N ARG A 36 -8.79 -19.30 17.58
CA ARG A 36 -8.46 -20.66 17.14
C ARG A 36 -7.05 -20.74 16.55
N HIS A 37 -6.63 -19.73 15.81
CA HIS A 37 -5.25 -19.64 15.33
C HIS A 37 -4.26 -19.61 16.49
N ARG A 38 -4.52 -18.89 17.60
CA ARG A 38 -3.63 -18.94 18.78
C ARG A 38 -3.41 -20.35 19.33
N ARG A 39 -4.48 -21.17 19.35
CA ARG A 39 -4.38 -22.59 19.74
C ARG A 39 -3.60 -23.37 18.70
N ALA A 40 -3.91 -23.22 17.41
CA ALA A 40 -3.19 -23.88 16.32
C ALA A 40 -1.70 -23.54 16.31
N HIS A 41 -1.35 -22.27 16.52
CA HIS A 41 0.02 -21.77 16.58
C HIS A 41 0.79 -22.35 17.77
N TRP A 42 0.13 -22.55 18.92
CA TRP A 42 0.74 -23.24 20.05
C TRP A 42 1.11 -24.70 19.70
N PHE A 43 0.19 -25.45 19.09
CA PHE A 43 0.49 -26.82 18.61
C PHE A 43 1.61 -26.83 17.57
N HIS A 44 1.60 -25.86 16.65
CA HIS A 44 2.63 -25.70 15.62
C HIS A 44 4.02 -25.49 16.25
N LYS A 45 4.12 -24.63 17.27
CA LYS A 45 5.37 -24.39 18.02
C LYS A 45 5.87 -25.61 18.79
N LYS A 46 5.00 -26.56 19.11
CA LYS A 46 5.34 -27.82 19.77
C LYS A 46 5.66 -28.95 18.77
N GLY A 47 5.71 -28.67 17.47
CA GLY A 47 5.96 -29.68 16.43
C GLY A 47 4.74 -30.54 16.08
N LEU A 48 3.58 -30.27 16.67
CA LEU A 48 2.34 -31.02 16.44
C LEU A 48 1.61 -30.47 15.20
N PHE A 49 2.28 -30.53 14.05
CA PHE A 49 1.86 -29.88 12.80
C PHE A 49 0.51 -30.38 12.27
N PHE A 50 0.25 -31.68 12.38
CA PHE A 50 -1.03 -32.27 11.94
C PHE A 50 -2.22 -31.67 12.71
N ILE A 51 -2.12 -31.60 14.05
CA ILE A 51 -3.17 -31.03 14.91
C ILE A 51 -3.33 -29.53 14.60
N ALA A 52 -2.22 -28.81 14.47
CA ALA A 52 -2.22 -27.40 14.12
C ALA A 52 -2.95 -27.14 12.80
N ARG A 53 -2.65 -27.93 11.75
CA ARG A 53 -3.30 -27.82 10.45
C ARG A 53 -4.77 -28.21 10.51
N ALA A 54 -5.14 -29.26 11.23
CA ALA A 54 -6.54 -29.65 11.41
C ALA A 54 -7.38 -28.54 12.07
N ILE A 55 -6.84 -27.83 13.07
CA ILE A 55 -7.51 -26.69 13.70
C ILE A 55 -7.66 -25.53 12.70
N SER A 56 -6.63 -25.25 11.90
CA SER A 56 -6.68 -24.21 10.86
C SER A 56 -7.74 -24.52 9.80
N GLU A 57 -7.78 -25.74 9.26
CA GLU A 57 -8.79 -26.15 8.26
C GLU A 57 -10.21 -26.11 8.82
N ARG A 58 -10.42 -26.55 10.07
CA ARG A 58 -11.73 -26.46 10.72
C ARG A 58 -12.14 -25.00 10.95
N THR A 59 -11.19 -24.11 11.16
CA THR A 59 -11.44 -22.66 11.27
C THR A 59 -11.87 -22.10 9.93
N ARG A 60 -11.08 -22.33 8.88
CA ARG A 60 -11.37 -21.95 7.48
C ARG A 60 -12.76 -22.40 7.04
N ARG A 61 -13.13 -23.67 7.25
CA ARG A 61 -14.47 -24.19 6.89
C ARG A 61 -15.62 -23.49 7.62
N LYS A 62 -15.41 -23.05 8.87
CA LYS A 62 -16.48 -22.46 9.69
C LYS A 62 -16.58 -20.94 9.55
N THR A 63 -15.50 -20.26 9.19
CA THR A 63 -15.44 -18.78 9.20
C THR A 63 -15.08 -18.18 7.84
N GLY A 64 -14.65 -18.98 6.86
CA GLY A 64 -14.13 -18.48 5.59
C GLY A 64 -12.77 -17.77 5.69
N ILE A 65 -12.11 -17.83 6.87
CA ILE A 65 -10.81 -17.18 7.14
C ILE A 65 -9.73 -18.25 7.21
N GLU A 66 -8.73 -18.17 6.33
CA GLU A 66 -7.58 -19.05 6.33
C GLU A 66 -6.38 -18.37 7.00
N ILE A 67 -5.92 -18.95 8.10
CA ILE A 67 -4.70 -18.52 8.79
C ILE A 67 -3.80 -19.73 8.98
N HIS A 68 -2.64 -19.72 8.34
CA HIS A 68 -1.67 -20.77 8.53
C HIS A 68 -1.21 -20.82 10.00
N PRO A 69 -1.08 -22.01 10.63
CA PRO A 69 -0.65 -22.09 12.03
C PRO A 69 0.74 -21.51 12.30
N GLY A 70 1.63 -21.52 11.30
CA GLY A 70 2.97 -20.92 11.37
C GLY A 70 2.99 -19.39 11.43
N ALA A 71 1.92 -18.71 11.01
CA ALA A 71 1.86 -17.25 10.99
C ALA A 71 2.03 -16.68 12.41
N LYS A 72 2.70 -15.53 12.52
CA LYS A 72 2.84 -14.81 13.79
C LYS A 72 1.89 -13.63 13.79
N ILE A 73 1.05 -13.53 14.83
CA ILE A 73 0.05 -12.47 14.94
C ILE A 73 0.26 -11.68 16.23
N GLY A 74 0.27 -10.37 16.16
CA GLY A 74 0.34 -9.44 17.29
C GLY A 74 -0.97 -9.35 18.08
N LYS A 75 -1.01 -8.54 19.12
CA LYS A 75 -2.19 -8.33 19.96
C LYS A 75 -3.30 -7.61 19.18
N CYS A 76 -4.54 -7.85 19.57
CA CYS A 76 -5.69 -7.08 19.10
C CYS A 76 -5.79 -6.99 17.56
N LEU A 77 -5.52 -8.07 16.84
CA LEU A 77 -5.85 -8.13 15.41
C LEU A 77 -7.38 -8.13 15.26
N PHE A 78 -7.89 -7.16 14.49
CA PHE A 78 -9.29 -7.13 14.09
C PHE A 78 -9.41 -7.62 12.64
N ILE A 79 -10.16 -8.70 12.43
CA ILE A 79 -10.53 -9.18 11.10
C ILE A 79 -12.01 -8.89 10.90
N ASP A 80 -12.32 -7.91 10.05
CA ASP A 80 -13.68 -7.46 9.80
C ASP A 80 -14.27 -8.11 8.55
N HIS A 81 -15.51 -8.61 8.66
CA HIS A 81 -16.24 -9.43 7.69
C HIS A 81 -15.56 -10.73 7.21
N GLY A 82 -14.22 -10.84 7.32
CA GLY A 82 -13.36 -12.03 7.35
C GLY A 82 -13.36 -12.99 6.15
N THR A 83 -14.44 -13.07 5.40
CA THR A 83 -14.61 -14.06 4.33
C THR A 83 -13.54 -13.87 3.26
N GLY A 84 -12.84 -14.94 2.89
CA GLY A 84 -11.79 -14.91 1.87
C GLY A 84 -10.47 -14.29 2.33
N VAL A 85 -10.29 -14.03 3.63
CA VAL A 85 -8.98 -13.64 4.17
C VAL A 85 -8.04 -14.84 4.14
N VAL A 86 -6.83 -14.64 3.59
CA VAL A 86 -5.78 -15.67 3.48
C VAL A 86 -4.47 -15.13 4.06
N ILE A 87 -3.98 -15.75 5.14
CA ILE A 87 -2.72 -15.40 5.81
C ILE A 87 -1.78 -16.60 5.75
N GLY A 88 -0.69 -16.45 4.99
CA GLY A 88 0.25 -17.54 4.75
C GLY A 88 1.23 -17.85 5.90
N GLU A 89 2.00 -18.92 5.73
CA GLU A 89 2.80 -19.55 6.79
C GLU A 89 3.80 -18.63 7.47
N THR A 90 4.57 -17.89 6.70
CA THR A 90 5.65 -17.05 7.23
C THR A 90 5.18 -15.61 7.42
N ALA A 91 3.88 -15.35 7.38
CA ALA A 91 3.35 -14.01 7.56
C ALA A 91 3.54 -13.57 9.01
N GLU A 92 3.87 -12.30 9.19
CA GLU A 92 3.96 -11.68 10.51
C GLU A 92 3.04 -10.47 10.51
N ILE A 93 2.23 -10.31 11.55
CA ILE A 93 1.29 -9.20 11.70
C ILE A 93 1.55 -8.56 13.06
N GLY A 94 1.75 -7.25 13.08
CA GLY A 94 1.95 -6.47 14.30
C GLY A 94 0.69 -6.30 15.13
N ASP A 95 0.78 -5.47 16.15
CA ASP A 95 -0.30 -5.22 17.09
C ASP A 95 -1.32 -4.22 16.50
N TYR A 96 -2.59 -4.34 16.90
CA TYR A 96 -3.68 -3.41 16.55
C TYR A 96 -3.92 -3.21 15.04
N CYS A 97 -3.61 -4.21 14.22
CA CYS A 97 -3.97 -4.20 12.81
C CYS A 97 -5.48 -4.42 12.62
N THR A 98 -6.02 -3.89 11.52
CA THR A 98 -7.37 -4.14 11.04
C THR A 98 -7.29 -4.70 9.61
N ILE A 99 -7.92 -5.85 9.36
CA ILE A 99 -7.91 -6.54 8.07
C ILE A 99 -9.35 -6.78 7.63
N TYR A 100 -9.73 -6.25 6.47
CA TYR A 100 -11.05 -6.50 5.89
C TYR A 100 -11.11 -7.83 5.12
N HIS A 101 -12.33 -8.23 4.74
CA HIS A 101 -12.58 -9.42 3.95
C HIS A 101 -11.79 -9.46 2.61
N GLY A 102 -11.54 -10.65 2.08
CA GLY A 102 -10.87 -10.86 0.80
C GLY A 102 -9.38 -10.49 0.74
N VAL A 103 -8.78 -10.11 1.87
CA VAL A 103 -7.35 -9.76 1.94
C VAL A 103 -6.47 -10.99 1.80
N THR A 104 -5.35 -10.88 1.09
CA THR A 104 -4.33 -11.94 1.00
C THR A 104 -2.97 -11.44 1.41
N LEU A 105 -2.39 -12.06 2.44
CA LEU A 105 -0.97 -11.95 2.80
C LEU A 105 -0.25 -13.16 2.21
N GLY A 106 0.10 -13.04 0.92
CA GLY A 106 0.53 -14.13 0.06
C GLY A 106 2.05 -14.24 -0.04
N GLY A 107 2.50 -15.44 -0.41
CA GLY A 107 3.91 -15.73 -0.62
C GLY A 107 4.33 -15.66 -2.08
N THR A 108 5.56 -15.25 -2.36
CA THR A 108 6.19 -15.37 -3.68
C THR A 108 7.23 -16.50 -3.70
N GLY A 109 7.65 -16.95 -4.88
CA GLY A 109 8.65 -18.03 -5.04
C GLY A 109 8.17 -19.44 -4.67
N LYS A 110 9.02 -20.45 -4.93
CA LYS A 110 8.75 -21.89 -4.70
C LYS A 110 9.58 -22.52 -3.57
N GLU A 111 10.55 -21.78 -3.02
CA GLU A 111 11.48 -22.31 -2.03
C GLU A 111 10.78 -22.59 -0.69
N LYS A 112 10.97 -23.80 -0.16
CA LYS A 112 10.42 -24.22 1.13
C LYS A 112 11.31 -23.74 2.27
N GLY A 113 10.71 -23.41 3.42
CA GLY A 113 11.43 -23.09 4.65
C GLY A 113 12.02 -21.68 4.74
N ARG A 114 11.84 -20.84 3.71
CA ARG A 114 12.28 -19.44 3.71
C ARG A 114 11.10 -18.48 3.90
N LYS A 115 11.40 -17.30 4.44
CA LYS A 115 10.43 -16.19 4.55
C LYS A 115 9.98 -15.81 3.13
N ARG A 116 8.67 -15.90 2.88
CA ARG A 116 8.07 -15.57 1.56
C ARG A 116 6.82 -14.70 1.62
N HIS A 117 6.22 -14.59 2.79
CA HIS A 117 5.01 -13.80 3.08
C HIS A 117 5.38 -12.49 3.78
N PRO A 118 4.52 -11.46 3.74
CA PRO A 118 4.87 -10.13 4.24
C PRO A 118 5.01 -10.07 5.78
N THR A 119 5.66 -9.01 6.24
CA THR A 119 5.65 -8.56 7.63
C THR A 119 4.87 -7.26 7.71
N ILE A 120 3.71 -7.30 8.37
CA ILE A 120 2.85 -6.14 8.61
C ILE A 120 3.24 -5.53 9.95
N GLY A 121 3.51 -4.23 9.96
CA GLY A 121 3.81 -3.43 11.14
C GLY A 121 2.63 -3.29 12.09
N ASN A 122 2.76 -2.39 13.06
CA ASN A 122 1.70 -2.09 14.03
C ASN A 122 0.68 -1.10 13.46
N ASN A 123 -0.58 -1.22 13.90
CA ASN A 123 -1.63 -0.26 13.59
C ASN A 123 -1.86 -0.07 12.07
N VAL A 124 -1.69 -1.14 11.29
CA VAL A 124 -1.91 -1.13 9.84
C VAL A 124 -3.37 -1.47 9.54
N LEU A 125 -4.00 -0.66 8.70
CA LEU A 125 -5.31 -0.98 8.10
C LEU A 125 -5.09 -1.58 6.71
N ILE A 126 -5.70 -2.74 6.46
CA ILE A 126 -5.69 -3.40 5.16
C ILE A 126 -7.12 -3.49 4.64
N GLY A 127 -7.43 -2.67 3.64
CA GLY A 127 -8.74 -2.54 3.03
C GLY A 127 -9.22 -3.81 2.31
N ALA A 128 -10.52 -3.86 2.06
CA ALA A 128 -11.18 -5.04 1.50
C ALA A 128 -10.52 -5.48 0.18
N GLY A 129 -10.29 -6.79 0.04
CA GLY A 129 -9.77 -7.37 -1.20
C GLY A 129 -8.29 -7.09 -1.51
N ALA A 130 -7.55 -6.36 -0.68
CA ALA A 130 -6.14 -6.06 -0.95
C ALA A 130 -5.25 -7.31 -1.00
N LYS A 131 -4.20 -7.27 -1.83
CA LYS A 131 -3.23 -8.36 -2.01
C LYS A 131 -1.84 -7.85 -1.70
N ILE A 132 -1.17 -8.45 -0.72
CA ILE A 132 0.19 -8.10 -0.31
C ILE A 132 1.06 -9.34 -0.52
N LEU A 133 1.94 -9.30 -1.51
CA LEU A 133 2.59 -10.49 -2.07
C LEU A 133 4.11 -10.38 -1.99
N GLY A 134 4.72 -11.11 -1.06
CA GLY A 134 6.18 -11.23 -0.95
C GLY A 134 6.74 -10.98 0.45
N PRO A 135 8.03 -11.26 0.67
CA PRO A 135 8.67 -11.19 1.98
C PRO A 135 9.19 -9.78 2.34
N PHE A 136 8.35 -8.77 2.21
CA PHE A 136 8.72 -7.39 2.51
C PHE A 136 7.92 -6.83 3.68
N LYS A 137 8.37 -5.69 4.22
CA LYS A 137 7.73 -5.01 5.34
C LYS A 137 6.71 -3.96 4.87
N VAL A 138 5.54 -3.95 5.52
CA VAL A 138 4.62 -2.81 5.52
C VAL A 138 4.79 -2.08 6.85
N GLY A 139 5.23 -0.82 6.81
CA GLY A 139 5.56 -0.03 7.98
C GLY A 139 4.37 0.29 8.87
N ASP A 140 4.65 0.65 10.12
CA ASP A 140 3.64 0.99 11.12
C ASP A 140 2.74 2.14 10.68
N ASN A 141 1.50 2.15 11.15
CA ASN A 141 0.49 3.18 10.85
C ASN A 141 0.21 3.36 9.34
N SER A 142 0.52 2.35 8.52
CA SER A 142 0.23 2.39 7.09
C SER A 142 -1.20 1.97 6.80
N LYS A 143 -1.69 2.41 5.64
CA LYS A 143 -3.02 2.07 5.14
C LYS A 143 -2.90 1.48 3.74
N ILE A 144 -3.40 0.27 3.57
CA ILE A 144 -3.51 -0.36 2.25
C ILE A 144 -4.95 -0.21 1.78
N GLY A 145 -5.16 0.45 0.66
CA GLY A 145 -6.49 0.69 0.08
C GLY A 145 -7.17 -0.60 -0.37
N ALA A 146 -8.49 -0.53 -0.50
CA ALA A 146 -9.26 -1.65 -1.02
C ALA A 146 -8.78 -2.06 -2.42
N ASN A 147 -8.72 -3.37 -2.67
CA ASN A 147 -8.23 -4.00 -3.90
C ASN A 147 -6.81 -3.59 -4.35
N ALA A 148 -6.03 -2.91 -3.52
CA ALA A 148 -4.65 -2.58 -3.86
C ALA A 148 -3.79 -3.84 -3.96
N VAL A 149 -2.83 -3.85 -4.91
CA VAL A 149 -1.86 -4.93 -5.07
C VAL A 149 -0.47 -4.41 -4.70
N VAL A 150 0.03 -4.82 -3.54
CA VAL A 150 1.30 -4.37 -2.99
C VAL A 150 2.37 -5.44 -3.18
N THR A 151 3.44 -5.09 -3.88
CA THR A 151 4.55 -6.00 -4.25
C THR A 151 5.92 -5.47 -3.84
N GLY A 152 5.97 -4.42 -3.01
CA GLY A 152 7.20 -3.80 -2.53
C GLY A 152 7.04 -3.21 -1.14
N GLU A 153 8.15 -2.83 -0.52
CA GLU A 153 8.18 -2.25 0.83
C GLU A 153 7.33 -0.97 0.92
N VAL A 154 6.71 -0.79 2.08
CA VAL A 154 5.88 0.38 2.39
C VAL A 154 6.45 1.04 3.63
N GLU A 155 6.84 2.30 3.50
CA GLU A 155 7.32 3.10 4.62
C GLU A 155 6.22 3.34 5.67
N PRO A 156 6.56 3.51 6.95
CA PRO A 156 5.58 3.86 7.98
C PRO A 156 4.77 5.12 7.64
N ASN A 157 3.53 5.20 8.14
CA ASN A 157 2.59 6.30 7.90
C ASN A 157 2.26 6.55 6.41
N THR A 158 2.31 5.51 5.58
CA THR A 158 2.06 5.60 4.14
C THR A 158 0.69 5.01 3.79
N THR A 159 -0.02 5.65 2.85
CA THR A 159 -1.20 5.05 2.22
C THR A 159 -0.79 4.45 0.87
N VAL A 160 -1.23 3.24 0.54
CA VAL A 160 -0.96 2.59 -0.75
C VAL A 160 -2.28 2.25 -1.43
N VAL A 161 -2.46 2.68 -2.69
CA VAL A 161 -3.69 2.42 -3.46
C VAL A 161 -3.38 2.00 -4.90
N GLY A 162 -4.34 1.33 -5.54
CA GLY A 162 -4.28 0.98 -6.96
C GLY A 162 -3.62 -0.37 -7.28
N VAL A 163 -3.61 -0.68 -8.58
CA VAL A 163 -3.02 -1.90 -9.15
C VAL A 163 -2.17 -1.52 -10.36
N PRO A 164 -0.82 -1.60 -10.28
CA PRO A 164 -0.03 -1.91 -9.08
C PRO A 164 -0.17 -0.83 -7.99
N GLY A 165 0.04 -1.22 -6.74
CA GLY A 165 -0.07 -0.33 -5.59
C GLY A 165 0.99 0.76 -5.62
N ARG A 166 0.56 2.02 -5.51
CA ARG A 166 1.43 3.20 -5.43
C ARG A 166 1.31 3.85 -4.07
N ALA A 167 2.46 4.17 -3.49
CA ALA A 167 2.54 4.90 -2.24
C ALA A 167 2.12 6.36 -2.45
N VAL A 168 1.15 6.80 -1.66
CA VAL A 168 0.70 8.17 -1.56
C VAL A 168 0.89 8.62 -0.11
N LYS A 169 1.79 9.57 0.10
CA LYS A 169 2.06 10.15 1.42
C LYS A 169 1.02 11.22 1.71
N ARG A 170 0.38 11.15 2.88
CA ARG A 170 -0.35 12.29 3.45
C ARG A 170 0.66 13.16 4.22
N ALA A 171 0.59 14.47 4.05
CA ALA A 171 1.57 15.39 4.62
C ALA A 171 1.48 15.44 6.15
N GLY A 172 2.46 14.85 6.84
CA GLY A 172 2.81 15.17 8.24
C GLY A 172 1.88 14.70 9.36
N GLU A 173 0.70 14.15 9.08
CA GLU A 173 -0.22 13.71 10.14
C GLU A 173 0.10 12.31 10.66
N LYS A 174 0.08 12.15 11.99
CA LYS A 174 0.12 10.82 12.64
C LYS A 174 -1.22 10.13 12.42
N ILE A 175 -1.25 9.17 11.50
CA ILE A 175 -2.46 8.43 11.15
C ILE A 175 -2.67 7.28 12.14
N ARG A 176 -3.89 7.06 12.62
CA ARG A 176 -4.28 5.82 13.30
C ARG A 176 -5.29 5.04 12.46
N PRO A 177 -4.88 4.46 11.32
CA PRO A 177 -5.82 4.04 10.30
C PRO A 177 -6.72 2.89 10.79
N SER A 178 -6.21 1.98 11.62
CA SER A 178 -7.00 0.88 12.20
C SER A 178 -8.14 1.32 13.11
N PHE A 179 -8.12 2.56 13.62
CA PHE A 179 -9.14 3.13 14.52
C PHE A 179 -10.04 4.13 13.82
N GLU A 180 -9.48 4.96 12.93
CA GLU A 180 -10.24 5.96 12.17
C GLU A 180 -11.15 5.31 11.12
N LEU A 181 -10.73 4.17 10.54
CA LEU A 181 -11.46 3.44 9.50
C LEU A 181 -11.89 4.29 8.29
N ASP A 182 -11.31 5.47 8.08
CA ASP A 182 -11.51 6.26 6.87
C ASP A 182 -11.00 5.45 5.67
N GLN A 183 -11.83 5.21 4.65
CA GLN A 183 -11.45 4.50 3.44
C GLN A 183 -11.65 5.33 2.16
N ILE A 184 -12.27 6.50 2.26
CA ILE A 184 -12.73 7.27 1.09
C ILE A 184 -11.75 8.38 0.71
N HIS A 185 -11.03 8.99 1.66
CA HIS A 185 -10.18 10.14 1.37
C HIS A 185 -8.76 9.76 0.90
N ASN A 186 -8.61 8.77 0.02
CA ASN A 186 -7.28 8.40 -0.45
C ASN A 186 -6.81 9.34 -1.57
N PRO A 187 -5.55 9.81 -1.55
CA PRO A 187 -5.01 10.55 -2.69
C PRO A 187 -4.99 9.64 -3.93
N ASP A 188 -5.41 10.16 -5.09
CA ASP A 188 -5.31 9.43 -6.36
C ASP A 188 -3.92 9.63 -6.99
N PRO A 189 -3.07 8.59 -7.04
CA PRO A 189 -1.75 8.69 -7.62
C PRO A 189 -1.79 9.02 -9.12
N VAL A 190 -2.83 8.58 -9.84
CA VAL A 190 -2.94 8.82 -11.28
C VAL A 190 -3.25 10.30 -11.54
N SER A 191 -4.21 10.87 -10.81
CA SER A 191 -4.50 12.31 -10.87
C SER A 191 -3.28 13.18 -10.49
N GLN A 192 -2.47 12.75 -9.52
CA GLN A 192 -1.23 13.45 -9.15
C GLN A 192 -0.21 13.45 -10.29
N GLU A 193 0.00 12.31 -10.94
CA GLU A 193 0.87 12.23 -12.11
C GLU A 193 0.35 13.05 -13.29
N PHE A 194 -0.96 13.05 -13.55
CA PHE A 194 -1.54 13.92 -14.58
C PHE A 194 -1.33 15.41 -14.28
N CYS A 195 -1.48 15.83 -13.03
CA CYS A 195 -1.21 17.20 -12.61
C CYS A 195 0.27 17.57 -12.85
N ARG A 196 1.18 16.68 -12.46
CA ARG A 196 2.62 16.85 -12.70
C ARG A 196 2.95 16.98 -14.19
N LEU A 197 2.47 16.06 -15.01
CA LEU A 197 2.70 16.07 -16.46
C LEU A 197 2.13 17.32 -17.12
N ARG A 198 0.95 17.79 -16.71
CA ARG A 198 0.38 19.05 -17.22
C ARG A 198 1.29 20.24 -16.92
N ASN A 199 1.83 20.33 -15.72
CA ASN A 199 2.76 21.39 -15.35
C ASN A 199 4.07 21.32 -16.15
N GLU A 200 4.63 20.13 -16.35
CA GLU A 200 5.84 19.95 -17.17
C GLU A 200 5.57 20.35 -18.64
N ILE A 201 4.42 19.96 -19.20
CA ILE A 201 4.01 20.37 -20.56
C ILE A 201 3.88 21.89 -20.66
N GLU A 202 3.28 22.54 -19.65
CA GLU A 202 3.14 24.00 -19.64
C GLU A 202 4.50 24.71 -19.57
N GLN A 203 5.44 24.20 -18.77
CA GLN A 203 6.81 24.71 -18.69
C GLN A 203 7.55 24.54 -20.03
N LEU A 204 7.46 23.38 -20.66
CA LEU A 204 8.05 23.12 -21.96
C LEU A 204 7.49 24.04 -23.05
N LYS A 205 6.16 24.27 -23.07
CA LYS A 205 5.53 25.23 -23.99
C LYS A 205 6.07 26.65 -23.80
N LYS A 206 6.22 27.11 -22.55
CA LYS A 206 6.81 28.42 -22.24
C LYS A 206 8.26 28.53 -22.72
N MET A 207 9.05 27.46 -22.56
CA MET A 207 10.44 27.41 -23.05
C MET A 207 10.49 27.48 -24.58
N ILE A 208 9.65 26.70 -25.29
CA ILE A 208 9.59 26.72 -26.76
C ILE A 208 9.25 28.12 -27.26
N MET A 209 8.22 28.77 -26.71
CA MET A 209 7.85 30.15 -27.09
C MET A 209 9.01 31.13 -26.90
N LYS A 210 9.79 30.99 -25.81
CA LYS A 210 10.97 31.82 -25.55
C LYS A 210 12.07 31.60 -26.61
N TYR A 211 12.33 30.34 -26.98
CA TYR A 211 13.33 30.02 -28.01
C TYR A 211 12.88 30.45 -29.41
N GLU A 212 11.60 30.31 -29.75
CA GLU A 212 11.03 30.79 -31.02
C GLU A 212 11.14 32.32 -31.14
N GLY A 213 10.91 33.04 -30.04
CA GLY A 213 11.16 34.49 -29.96
C GLY A 213 12.62 34.84 -30.22
N ALA A 214 13.55 34.21 -29.49
CA ALA A 214 14.98 34.45 -29.66
C ALA A 214 15.50 34.08 -31.07
N LEU A 215 14.98 33.00 -31.68
CA LEU A 215 15.28 32.62 -33.05
C LEU A 215 14.77 33.65 -34.07
N SER A 216 13.60 34.23 -33.83
CA SER A 216 13.06 35.30 -34.67
C SER A 216 13.90 36.56 -34.56
N ASP A 217 14.32 36.94 -33.34
CA ASP A 217 15.22 38.06 -33.10
C ASP A 217 16.57 37.84 -33.80
N MET A 218 17.14 36.65 -33.70
CA MET A 218 18.42 36.31 -34.36
C MET A 218 18.31 36.32 -35.89
N LYS A 219 17.19 35.85 -36.46
CA LYS A 219 16.93 35.94 -37.90
C LYS A 219 16.83 37.40 -38.37
N ASN A 220 16.15 38.26 -37.61
CA ASN A 220 16.05 39.68 -37.93
C ASN A 220 17.43 40.36 -37.91
N ILE A 221 18.31 39.96 -36.99
CA ILE A 221 19.71 40.41 -36.94
C ILE A 221 20.51 39.90 -38.16
N MET A 222 20.36 38.63 -38.56
CA MET A 222 21.08 38.10 -39.73
C MET A 222 20.65 38.72 -41.06
N VAL A 223 19.39 39.10 -41.22
CA VAL A 223 18.87 39.76 -42.43
C VAL A 223 19.32 41.23 -42.54
N SER A 224 19.76 41.84 -41.43
CA SER A 224 20.19 43.24 -41.38
C SER A 224 21.70 43.44 -41.51
N VAL A 225 22.47 42.37 -41.71
CA VAL A 225 23.90 42.47 -42.04
C VAL A 225 24.02 42.88 -43.52
N PRO A 226 24.64 44.02 -43.86
CA PRO A 226 24.85 44.41 -45.24
C PRO A 226 25.74 43.38 -45.94
N ASP A 227 25.39 43.04 -47.17
CA ASP A 227 26.25 42.28 -48.06
C ASP A 227 27.58 43.05 -48.17
N CYS A 228 28.68 42.50 -47.63
CA CYS A 228 30.01 43.04 -47.87
C CYS A 228 30.34 42.72 -49.33
N GLY A 229 29.77 43.50 -50.25
CA GLY A 229 30.10 43.43 -51.67
C GLY A 229 31.59 43.64 -51.84
N ASP A 230 32.22 42.70 -52.54
CA ASP A 230 33.59 42.80 -53.01
C ASP A 230 33.74 44.13 -53.78
N GLY A 231 34.42 45.09 -53.14
CA GLY A 231 34.71 46.39 -53.71
C GLY A 231 35.78 46.24 -54.79
N ASP A 232 35.34 46.10 -56.03
CA ASP A 232 36.17 46.11 -57.24
C ASP A 232 36.95 47.43 -57.31
N SER A 233 38.27 47.35 -57.19
CA SER A 233 39.17 48.50 -57.20
C SER A 233 39.56 48.85 -58.64
N ASP A 234 38.70 49.56 -59.36
CA ASP A 234 39.06 50.15 -60.66
C ASP A 234 39.47 51.62 -60.50
N GLN A 235 40.79 51.81 -60.36
CA GLN A 235 41.45 53.11 -60.48
C GLN A 235 41.34 53.62 -61.92
N LYS A 236 40.51 54.64 -62.14
CA LYS A 236 40.55 55.46 -63.36
C LYS A 236 41.85 56.28 -63.39
N ALA A 237 42.78 55.87 -64.24
CA ALA A 237 43.82 56.75 -64.77
C ALA A 237 43.16 57.82 -65.65
N LYS A 238 43.46 59.10 -65.39
CA LYS A 238 43.22 60.21 -66.30
C LYS A 238 44.54 60.90 -66.58
N GLU A 239 44.66 61.25 -67.86
CA GLU A 239 45.77 61.78 -68.66
C GLU A 239 46.46 63.03 -68.08
#